data_AF-A0A259CKU4-F1
#
_entry.id   AF-A0A259CKU4-F1
#
_cell.length_a   1.000
_cell.length_b   1.000
_cell.length_c   1.000
_cell.angle_alpha   90.00
_cell.angle_beta   90.00
_cell.angle_gamma   90.00
#
_symmetry.space_group_name_H-M   'P 1'
#
loop_
_entity.id
_entity.type
_entity.pdbx_description
1 polymer ?
#
loop_
_entity_poly.entity_id
_entity_poly.type
_entity_poly.pdbx_seq_one_letter_code
_entity_poly.pdbx_strand_id
1 'polypeptide(L)'
;MGAYSNAISALYEFSGLSYAIISLSTLIKSSTGILMTDEVKRTKVLEFLGYFKNDLSAWMEHVFELQDTKDIHYLDGSFFSSCMQIESIITGTEVDLGEEGEIEFF
;
A
#
# COMPACT_ATOMS: atom_id res chain seq x y z
N MET A 1 7.08 -3.36 -9.53
CA MET A 1 5.62 -3.27 -9.36
C MET A 1 4.84 -3.95 -10.49
N GLY A 2 5.12 -3.69 -11.78
CA GLY A 2 4.36 -4.32 -12.88
C GLY A 2 4.38 -5.86 -12.91
N ALA A 3 5.55 -6.49 -12.66
CA ALA A 3 5.64 -7.95 -12.60
C ALA A 3 4.84 -8.57 -11.43
N TYR A 4 4.87 -7.93 -10.26
CA TYR A 4 4.09 -8.34 -9.08
C TYR A 4 2.58 -8.18 -9.30
N SER A 5 2.17 -7.04 -9.88
CA SER A 5 0.76 -6.79 -10.23
C SER A 5 0.20 -7.84 -11.18
N ASN A 6 0.97 -8.24 -12.20
CA ASN A 6 0.54 -9.24 -13.16
C ASN A 6 0.43 -10.63 -12.53
N ALA A 7 1.39 -11.03 -11.69
CA ALA A 7 1.36 -12.30 -10.98
C ALA A 7 0.17 -12.39 -10.00
N ILE A 8 -0.09 -11.31 -9.25
CA ILE A 8 -1.23 -11.22 -8.32
C ILE A 8 -2.56 -11.20 -9.08
N SER A 9 -2.66 -10.46 -10.19
CA SER A 9 -3.89 -10.41 -11.01
C SER A 9 -4.25 -11.73 -11.70
N ALA A 10 -3.27 -12.64 -11.84
CA ALA A 10 -3.51 -13.97 -12.42
C ALA A 10 -4.29 -14.89 -11.46
N LEU A 11 -4.42 -14.48 -10.20
CA LEU A 11 -5.19 -15.15 -9.16
C LEU A 11 -6.42 -14.30 -8.86
N TYR A 12 -7.61 -14.81 -9.19
CA TYR A 12 -8.87 -14.07 -9.10
C TYR A 12 -9.15 -13.59 -7.67
N GLU A 13 -8.72 -14.38 -6.70
CA GLU A 13 -8.80 -14.15 -5.26
C GLU A 13 -8.07 -12.86 -4.84
N PHE A 14 -7.12 -12.35 -5.61
CA PHE A 14 -6.35 -11.14 -5.25
C PHE A 14 -6.60 -9.95 -6.17
N SER A 15 -7.75 -9.92 -6.86
CA SER A 15 -8.16 -8.82 -7.73
C SER A 15 -8.25 -7.47 -6.99
N GLY A 16 -8.71 -7.46 -5.74
CA GLY A 16 -8.74 -6.26 -4.88
C GLY A 16 -7.36 -5.70 -4.59
N LEU A 17 -6.45 -6.55 -4.12
CA LEU A 17 -5.04 -6.20 -3.88
C LEU A 17 -4.35 -5.70 -5.17
N SER A 18 -4.58 -6.38 -6.30
CA SER A 18 -4.05 -5.97 -7.59
C SER A 18 -4.53 -4.56 -8.00
N TYR A 19 -5.84 -4.30 -7.88
CA TYR A 19 -6.41 -2.98 -8.16
C TYR A 19 -5.79 -1.90 -7.27
N ALA A 20 -5.60 -2.20 -5.99
CA ALA A 20 -5.03 -1.27 -5.04
C ALA A 20 -3.54 -0.97 -5.36
N ILE A 21 -2.73 -1.97 -5.75
CA ILE A 21 -1.34 -1.78 -6.23
C ILE A 21 -1.30 -0.87 -7.47
N ILE A 22 -2.21 -1.09 -8.42
CA ILE A 22 -2.30 -0.29 -9.64
C ILE A 22 -2.69 1.16 -9.32
N SER A 23 -3.64 1.33 -8.40
CA SER A 23 -4.11 2.65 -7.95
C SER A 23 -2.98 3.43 -7.28
N LEU A 24 -2.23 2.80 -6.38
CA LEU A 24 -1.05 3.39 -5.74
C LEU A 24 0.02 3.78 -6.76
N SER A 25 0.32 2.90 -7.73
CA SER A 25 1.28 3.20 -8.80
C SER A 25 0.85 4.41 -9.64
N THR A 26 -0.45 4.53 -9.91
CA THR A 26 -1.02 5.64 -10.67
C THR A 26 -0.95 6.95 -9.88
N LEU A 27 -1.29 6.91 -8.59
CA LEU A 27 -1.17 8.05 -7.68
C LEU A 27 0.27 8.59 -7.64
N ILE A 28 1.28 7.72 -7.45
CA ILE A 28 2.69 8.12 -7.40
C ILE A 28 3.13 8.76 -8.73
N LYS A 29 2.75 8.16 -9.86
CA LYS A 29 3.07 8.72 -11.19
C LYS A 29 2.45 10.10 -11.37
N SER A 30 1.17 10.26 -11.04
CA SER A 30 0.47 11.55 -11.15
C SER A 30 1.05 12.62 -10.21
N SER A 31 1.64 12.20 -9.09
CA SER A 31 2.17 13.07 -8.04
C SER A 31 3.67 13.37 -8.16
N THR A 32 4.31 12.88 -9.23
CA THR A 32 5.78 13.00 -9.41
C THR A 32 6.25 14.45 -9.35
N GLY A 33 5.50 15.41 -9.93
CA GLY A 33 5.85 16.82 -9.87
C GLY A 33 5.97 17.34 -8.43
N ILE A 34 4.96 17.05 -7.59
CA ILE A 34 4.91 17.45 -6.17
C ILE A 34 6.05 16.79 -5.40
N LEU A 35 6.25 15.48 -5.58
CA LEU A 35 7.28 14.71 -4.87
C LEU A 35 8.71 15.12 -5.26
N MET A 36 8.91 15.65 -6.46
CA MET A 36 10.22 16.19 -6.85
C MET A 36 10.54 17.53 -6.17
N THR A 37 9.51 18.34 -5.89
CA THR A 37 9.68 19.67 -5.28
C THR A 37 9.61 19.68 -3.76
N ASP A 38 8.89 18.74 -3.15
CA ASP A 38 8.69 18.66 -1.70
C ASP A 38 9.41 17.44 -1.13
N GLU A 39 10.58 17.68 -0.54
CA GLU A 39 11.42 16.64 0.07
C GLU A 39 10.75 15.97 1.27
N VAL A 40 9.99 16.71 2.07
CA VAL A 40 9.34 16.16 3.26
C VAL A 40 8.26 15.16 2.85
N LYS A 41 7.40 15.54 1.89
CA LYS A 41 6.38 14.64 1.34
C LYS A 41 7.02 13.43 0.67
N ARG A 42 8.10 13.63 -0.10
CA ARG A 42 8.83 12.55 -0.75
C ARG A 42 9.38 11.54 0.25
N THR A 43 10.03 12.00 1.31
CA THR A 43 10.59 11.12 2.35
C THR A 43 9.50 10.31 3.02
N LYS A 44 8.39 10.93 3.44
CA LYS A 44 7.25 10.21 4.04
C LYS A 44 6.68 9.16 3.09
N VAL A 45 6.43 9.52 1.84
CA VAL A 45 5.92 8.57 0.83
C VAL A 45 6.88 7.39 0.62
N LEU A 46 8.19 7.64 0.62
CA LEU A 46 9.19 6.57 0.52
C LEU A 46 9.20 5.65 1.75
N GLU A 47 9.00 6.19 2.95
CA GLU A 47 8.86 5.39 4.19
C GLU A 47 7.64 4.48 4.11
N PHE A 48 6.47 5.02 3.74
CA PHE A 48 5.24 4.24 3.55
C PHE A 48 5.39 3.17 2.47
N LEU A 49 6.07 3.47 1.37
CA LEU A 49 6.40 2.47 0.34
C LEU A 49 7.35 1.38 0.84
N GLY A 50 8.22 1.71 1.80
CA GLY A 50 9.07 0.75 2.49
C GLY A 50 8.27 -0.24 3.33
N TYR A 51 7.35 0.27 4.16
CA TYR A 51 6.45 -0.57 4.97
C TYR A 51 5.59 -1.47 4.09
N PHE A 52 4.97 -0.88 3.08
CA PHE A 52 4.18 -1.58 2.08
C PHE A 52 4.92 -2.77 1.44
N LYS A 53 6.19 -2.55 1.08
CA LYS A 53 7.01 -3.60 0.49
C LYS A 53 7.19 -4.76 1.48
N ASN A 54 7.44 -4.46 2.75
CA ASN A 54 7.62 -5.47 3.78
C ASN A 54 6.34 -6.26 4.01
N ASP A 55 5.20 -5.59 4.12
CA ASP A 55 3.89 -6.22 4.34
C ASP A 55 3.51 -7.14 3.17
N LEU A 56 3.71 -6.67 1.93
CA LEU A 56 3.47 -7.49 0.74
C LEU A 56 4.41 -8.70 0.67
N SER A 57 5.67 -8.54 1.07
CA SER A 57 6.64 -9.64 1.14
C SER A 57 6.24 -10.68 2.19
N ALA A 58 5.89 -10.25 3.40
CA ALA A 58 5.43 -11.14 4.46
C ALA A 58 4.14 -11.86 4.05
N TRP A 59 3.18 -11.15 3.46
CA TRP A 59 1.96 -11.75 2.95
C TRP A 59 2.22 -12.81 1.89
N MET A 60 3.13 -12.57 0.93
CA MET A 60 3.47 -13.60 -0.05
C MET A 60 4.07 -14.84 0.61
N GLU A 61 4.97 -14.67 1.58
CA GLU A 61 5.58 -15.77 2.33
C GLU A 61 4.51 -16.58 3.08
N HIS A 62 3.64 -15.92 3.83
CA HIS A 62 2.62 -16.57 4.65
C HIS A 62 1.50 -17.23 3.84
N VAL A 63 1.14 -16.67 2.68
CA VAL A 63 0.07 -17.22 1.82
C VAL A 63 0.58 -18.34 0.90
N PHE A 64 1.76 -18.17 0.28
CA PHE A 64 2.22 -19.09 -0.77
C PHE A 64 3.30 -20.08 -0.30
N GLU A 65 4.20 -19.67 0.59
CA GLU A 65 5.33 -20.48 1.01
C GLU A 65 5.01 -21.28 2.28
N LEU A 66 4.66 -20.59 3.37
CA LEU A 66 4.36 -21.19 4.68
C LEU A 66 2.95 -21.78 4.74
N GLN A 67 2.00 -21.17 4.02
CA GLN A 67 0.59 -21.56 3.98
C GLN A 67 -0.06 -21.64 5.38
N ASP A 68 0.35 -20.75 6.28
CA ASP A 68 -0.08 -20.70 7.69
C ASP A 68 -1.09 -19.58 7.97
N THR A 69 -1.47 -18.82 6.94
CA THR A 69 -2.49 -17.77 7.00
C THR A 69 -3.90 -18.34 7.10
N LYS A 70 -4.67 -17.89 8.10
CA LYS A 70 -6.09 -18.26 8.27
C LYS A 70 -7.04 -17.51 7.33
N ASP A 71 -6.71 -16.27 6.99
CA ASP A 71 -7.50 -15.41 6.12
C ASP A 71 -6.58 -14.78 5.08
N ILE A 72 -6.63 -15.21 3.83
CA ILE A 72 -5.73 -14.75 2.75
C ILE A 72 -5.94 -13.27 2.38
N HIS A 73 -7.04 -12.65 2.82
CA HIS A 73 -7.41 -11.26 2.55
C HIS A 73 -7.00 -10.29 3.65
N TYR A 74 -6.26 -10.73 4.68
CA TYR A 74 -5.88 -9.88 5.81
C TYR A 74 -5.12 -8.61 5.40
N LEU A 75 -4.41 -8.65 4.26
CA LEU A 75 -3.69 -7.50 3.73
C LEU A 75 -4.61 -6.48 3.04
N ASP A 76 -5.80 -6.86 2.55
CA ASP A 76 -6.65 -5.98 1.73
C ASP A 76 -7.03 -4.68 2.48
N GLY A 77 -7.37 -4.79 3.78
CA GLY A 77 -7.77 -3.65 4.61
C GLY A 77 -6.61 -2.72 4.98
N SER A 78 -5.50 -3.28 5.48
CA SER A 78 -4.31 -2.50 5.86
C SER A 78 -3.65 -1.84 4.65
N PHE A 79 -3.67 -2.52 3.51
CA PHE A 79 -3.20 -1.99 2.23
C PHE A 79 -4.01 -0.77 1.79
N PHE A 80 -5.34 -0.85 1.86
CA PHE A 80 -6.21 0.25 1.46
C PHE A 80 -5.97 1.49 2.34
N SER A 81 -5.87 1.30 3.65
CA SER A 81 -5.54 2.37 4.60
C SER A 81 -4.21 3.05 4.25
N SER A 82 -3.17 2.26 3.95
CA SER A 82 -1.86 2.78 3.54
C SER A 82 -1.93 3.63 2.26
N CYS A 83 -2.77 3.23 1.29
CA CYS A 83 -2.97 4.02 0.07
C CYS A 83 -3.63 5.38 0.35
N MET A 84 -4.67 5.40 1.20
CA MET A 84 -5.35 6.62 1.60
C MET A 84 -4.42 7.60 2.34
N GLN A 85 -3.53 7.08 3.18
CA GLN A 85 -2.55 7.90 3.89
C GLN A 85 -1.52 8.52 2.93
N ILE A 86 -1.02 7.75 1.95
CA ILE A 86 -0.13 8.27 0.91
C ILE A 86 -0.81 9.39 0.13
N GLU A 87 -2.09 9.22 -0.24
CA GLU A 87 -2.88 10.24 -0.93
C GLU A 87 -3.07 11.50 -0.07
N SER A 88 -3.36 11.36 1.22
CA SER A 88 -3.45 12.46 2.18
C SER A 88 -2.14 13.26 2.25
N ILE A 89 -0.99 12.58 2.38
CA ILE A 89 0.33 13.21 2.44
C ILE A 89 0.61 14.03 1.17
N ILE A 90 0.29 13.45 0.01
CA ILE A 90 0.50 14.09 -1.28
C ILE A 90 -0.38 15.33 -1.43
N THR A 91 -1.69 15.18 -1.19
CA THR A 91 -2.69 16.23 -1.41
C THR A 91 -2.66 17.32 -0.34
N GLY A 92 -2.11 17.03 0.84
CA GLY A 92 -2.15 17.93 1.99
C GLY A 92 -3.54 18.05 2.60
N THR A 93 -4.45 17.12 2.28
CA THR A 93 -5.76 17.01 2.91
C THR A 93 -5.54 16.34 4.26
N GLU A 94 -5.81 17.03 5.37
CA GLU A 94 -5.89 16.38 6.68
C GLU A 94 -7.04 15.36 6.60
N VAL A 95 -6.70 14.09 6.45
CA VAL A 95 -7.68 13.02 6.69
C VAL A 95 -7.77 12.95 8.20
N ASP A 96 -8.92 13.31 8.75
CA ASP A 96 -9.25 13.13 10.15
C ASP A 96 -9.27 11.63 10.45
N LEU A 97 -8.08 11.07 10.70
CA LEU A 97 -7.89 9.81 11.38
C LEU A 97 -8.12 10.13 12.86
N GLY A 98 -9.40 10.32 13.23
CA GLY A 98 -9.82 10.78 14.56
C GLY A 98 -9.09 10.05 15.68
N GLU A 99 -8.85 10.75 16.81
CA GLU A 99 -8.06 10.45 18.03
C GLU A 99 -7.80 8.96 18.43
N GLU A 100 -7.30 8.17 17.48
CA GLU A 100 -6.83 6.79 17.53
C GLU A 100 -5.74 6.67 16.44
N GLY A 101 -4.88 7.68 16.33
CA GLY A 101 -3.67 7.65 15.49
C GLY A 101 -2.59 6.69 16.01
N GLU A 102 -2.94 5.74 16.89
CA GLU A 102 -2.13 4.55 17.12
C GLU A 102 -2.41 3.56 16.00
N ILE A 103 -1.34 3.28 15.28
CA ILE A 103 -1.33 2.47 14.10
C ILE A 103 -1.57 1.01 14.50
N GLU A 104 -2.68 0.41 14.09
CA GLU A 104 -2.79 -1.05 14.05
C GLU A 104 -2.02 -1.55 12.83
N PHE A 105 -0.73 -1.85 13.04
CA PHE A 105 0.06 -2.69 12.14
C PHE A 105 -0.20 -4.15 12.52
N PHE A 106 -0.66 -4.96 11.56
CA PHE A 106 -0.83 -6.41 11.71
C PHE A 106 0.22 -7.15 10.92
#